data_AF-A0A519M2S5-F1
#
_entry.id   AF-A0A519M2S5-F1
#
_cell.length_a   1.000
_cell.length_b   1.000
_cell.length_c   1.000
_cell.angle_alpha   90.00
_cell.angle_beta   90.00
_cell.angle_gamma   90.00
#
_symmetry.space_group_name_H-M   'P 1'
#
loop_
_entity.id
_entity.type
_entity.pdbx_description
1 polymer ?
#
loop_
_entity_poly.entity_id
_entity_poly.type
_entity_poly.pdbx_seq_one_letter_code
_entity_poly.pdbx_strand_id
1 'polypeptide(L)'
;MVFPSQPAPSSDVATTSHTPVQTPPHALEPSLQQRSAAVTKAPPTVLVATAGEALFDLIEEADGRLKPCAGGAVYNLTRALGLQGVGTLYLNPLSGDLLGRQLAQGLHDADVALAAPAPVREPSALAIAALDAEGKASYS
;
A
#
# COMPACT_ATOMS: atom_id res chain seq x y z
N MET A 1 -13.43 -18.73 -66.89
CA MET A 1 -12.71 -19.71 -67.73
C MET A 1 -11.22 -19.46 -67.60
N VAL A 2 -10.44 -20.53 -67.71
CA VAL A 2 -9.05 -20.76 -67.24
C VAL A 2 -7.97 -19.88 -67.92
N PHE A 3 -6.90 -19.58 -67.16
CA PHE A 3 -5.68 -18.82 -67.46
C PHE A 3 -4.74 -19.45 -68.52
N PRO A 4 -3.73 -18.70 -68.99
CA PRO A 4 -2.36 -19.25 -69.06
C PRO A 4 -1.34 -18.27 -68.41
N SER A 5 -0.54 -18.71 -67.43
CA SER A 5 0.80 -19.35 -67.53
C SER A 5 1.95 -18.35 -67.79
N GLN A 6 2.75 -18.11 -66.75
CA GLN A 6 4.06 -17.44 -66.80
C GLN A 6 5.13 -18.28 -67.51
N PRO A 7 6.21 -17.63 -67.99
CA PRO A 7 7.56 -18.17 -67.94
C PRO A 7 8.47 -17.42 -66.95
N ALA A 8 9.46 -18.14 -66.42
CA ALA A 8 10.44 -17.75 -65.39
C ALA A 8 11.78 -17.24 -66.01
N PRO A 9 12.92 -17.20 -65.27
CA PRO A 9 13.63 -16.00 -64.82
C PRO A 9 14.92 -15.68 -65.63
N SER A 10 15.54 -14.51 -65.42
CA SER A 10 16.93 -14.27 -65.84
C SER A 10 17.75 -13.42 -64.83
N SER A 11 18.78 -14.09 -64.33
CA SER A 11 20.13 -13.70 -63.85
C SER A 11 20.55 -12.23 -63.66
N ASP A 12 21.08 -12.00 -62.45
CA ASP A 12 22.36 -11.35 -62.08
C ASP A 12 22.81 -10.04 -62.75
N VAL A 13 22.97 -9.01 -61.92
CA VAL A 13 24.22 -8.20 -61.88
C VAL A 13 24.50 -7.78 -60.44
N ALA A 14 25.62 -8.25 -59.90
CA ALA A 14 26.22 -7.77 -58.66
C ALA A 14 26.68 -6.32 -58.80
N THR A 15 26.26 -5.43 -57.90
CA THR A 15 26.85 -4.11 -57.70
C THR A 15 27.32 -4.00 -56.26
N THR A 16 28.64 -3.95 -56.12
CA THR A 16 29.38 -3.74 -54.87
C THR A 16 29.05 -2.36 -54.30
N SER A 17 28.51 -2.33 -53.09
CA SER A 17 28.35 -1.10 -52.31
C SER A 17 29.14 -1.22 -51.00
N HIS A 18 30.08 -0.30 -50.85
CA HIS A 18 30.97 -0.10 -49.71
C HIS A 18 30.23 -0.04 -48.38
N THR A 19 30.68 -0.81 -47.39
CA THR A 19 30.25 -0.72 -46.00
C THR A 19 31.06 0.37 -45.28
N PRO A 20 30.45 1.37 -44.62
CA PRO A 20 31.16 2.21 -43.67
C PRO A 20 31.31 1.48 -42.33
N VAL A 21 32.51 1.54 -41.76
CA VAL A 21 32.81 1.10 -40.39
C VAL A 21 31.95 1.93 -39.41
N GLN A 22 31.07 1.27 -38.66
CA GLN A 22 30.35 1.88 -37.55
C GLN A 22 31.17 1.68 -36.26
N THR A 23 31.57 2.79 -35.66
CA THR A 23 32.16 2.88 -34.32
C THR A 23 31.16 2.37 -33.28
N PRO A 24 31.56 1.51 -32.31
CA PRO A 24 30.64 1.00 -31.30
C PRO A 24 30.14 2.14 -30.38
N PRO A 25 28.88 2.08 -29.92
CA PRO A 25 28.33 3.11 -29.03
C PRO A 25 29.04 3.07 -27.68
N HIS A 26 29.33 4.27 -27.17
CA HIS A 26 29.82 4.51 -25.82
C HIS A 26 29.04 3.67 -24.79
N ALA A 27 29.76 2.83 -24.04
CA ALA A 27 29.22 2.14 -22.90
C ALA A 27 28.72 3.19 -21.88
N LEU A 28 27.41 3.27 -21.70
CA LEU A 28 26.80 3.90 -20.54
C LEU A 28 27.21 3.08 -19.32
N GLU A 29 28.09 3.63 -18.48
CA GLU A 29 28.42 3.04 -17.20
C GLU A 29 27.14 2.92 -16.35
N PRO A 30 26.83 1.74 -15.79
CA PRO A 30 25.70 1.63 -14.87
C PRO A 30 26.07 2.38 -13.58
N SER A 31 25.39 3.51 -13.37
CA SER A 31 25.32 4.23 -12.10
C SER A 31 25.13 3.23 -10.96
N LEU A 32 26.07 3.21 -10.02
CA LEU A 32 25.97 2.50 -8.75
C LEU A 32 24.91 3.18 -7.87
N GLN A 33 23.65 3.07 -8.28
CA GLN A 33 22.53 3.41 -7.42
C GLN A 33 22.48 2.34 -6.32
N GLN A 34 22.86 2.73 -5.11
CA GLN A 34 22.78 1.97 -3.88
C GLN A 34 21.51 1.10 -3.84
N ARG A 35 21.68 -0.19 -4.11
CA ARG A 35 20.72 -1.20 -3.70
C ARG A 35 20.84 -1.29 -2.19
N SER A 36 20.04 -0.48 -1.49
CA SER A 36 19.73 -0.78 -0.09
C SER A 36 19.15 -2.18 -0.09
N ALA A 37 19.93 -3.16 0.36
CA ALA A 37 19.48 -4.53 0.44
C ALA A 37 18.24 -4.51 1.31
N ALA A 38 17.07 -4.78 0.72
CA ALA A 38 15.87 -5.04 1.48
C ALA A 38 16.23 -6.17 2.45
N VAL A 39 16.29 -5.84 3.74
CA VAL A 39 16.42 -6.85 4.78
C VAL A 39 15.19 -7.72 4.63
N THR A 40 15.35 -8.90 4.05
CA THR A 40 14.27 -9.86 3.92
C THR A 40 13.95 -10.35 5.33
N LYS A 41 12.97 -9.71 5.98
CA LYS A 41 12.45 -10.12 7.28
C LYS A 41 12.01 -11.58 7.16
N ALA A 42 12.55 -12.46 8.00
CA ALA A 42 12.13 -13.85 8.06
C ALA A 42 10.60 -13.90 8.25
N PRO A 43 9.91 -14.88 7.62
CA PRO A 43 8.45 -14.94 7.70
C PRO A 43 8.02 -15.00 9.17
N PRO A 44 6.99 -14.23 9.57
CA PRO A 44 6.54 -14.19 10.95
C PRO A 44 6.14 -15.59 11.41
N THR A 45 6.65 -16.01 12.56
CA THR A 45 6.36 -17.34 13.13
C THR A 45 4.91 -17.46 13.61
N VAL A 46 4.25 -16.33 13.86
CA VAL A 46 2.84 -16.23 14.28
C VAL A 46 2.12 -15.21 13.41
N LEU A 47 0.91 -15.57 12.97
CA LEU A 47 -0.02 -14.68 12.31
C LEU A 47 -1.23 -14.41 13.21
N VAL A 48 -1.63 -13.15 13.33
CA VAL A 48 -2.79 -12.73 14.13
C VAL A 48 -3.80 -12.04 13.24
N ALA A 49 -5.03 -12.55 13.21
CA ALA A 49 -6.17 -11.88 12.59
C ALA A 49 -7.03 -11.25 13.68
N THR A 50 -7.34 -9.96 13.55
CA THR A 50 -8.12 -9.21 14.52
C THR A 50 -9.42 -8.71 13.89
N ALA A 51 -10.53 -8.85 14.61
CA ALA A 51 -11.83 -8.28 14.24
C ALA A 51 -12.42 -7.53 15.43
N GLY A 52 -12.98 -6.36 15.17
CA GLY A 52 -13.58 -5.51 16.18
C GLY A 52 -13.58 -4.05 15.78
N GLU A 53 -13.88 -3.18 16.72
CA GLU A 53 -14.11 -1.76 16.47
C GLU A 53 -12.85 -1.00 16.01
N ALA A 54 -13.07 -0.04 15.13
CA ALA A 54 -12.17 1.06 14.80
C ALA A 54 -13.01 2.32 14.70
N LEU A 55 -12.64 3.33 15.46
CA LEU A 55 -13.41 4.56 15.62
C LEU A 55 -12.49 5.73 15.92
N PHE A 56 -13.06 6.92 16.04
CA PHE A 56 -12.35 8.06 16.61
C PHE A 56 -12.97 8.44 17.96
N ASP A 57 -12.12 8.53 18.97
CA ASP A 57 -12.45 9.12 20.27
C ASP A 57 -12.28 10.64 20.15
N LEU A 58 -13.35 11.38 20.41
CA LEU A 58 -13.35 12.83 20.55
C LEU A 58 -13.15 13.15 22.02
N ILE A 59 -11.90 13.43 22.38
CA ILE A 59 -11.51 13.71 23.76
C ILE A 59 -11.75 15.19 24.06
N GLU A 60 -12.58 15.50 25.04
CA GLU A 60 -12.79 16.87 25.51
C GLU A 60 -11.56 17.37 26.27
N GLU A 61 -10.97 18.47 25.80
CA GLU A 61 -9.89 19.18 26.46
C GLU A 61 -10.46 20.21 27.47
N ALA A 62 -9.62 20.66 28.42
CA ALA A 62 -10.06 21.57 29.48
C ALA A 62 -10.63 22.92 29.00
N ASP A 63 -10.36 23.30 27.74
CA ASP A 63 -10.91 24.51 27.10
C ASP A 63 -12.21 24.24 26.30
N GLY A 64 -12.77 23.03 26.41
CA GLY A 64 -14.00 22.60 25.74
C GLY A 64 -13.80 22.18 24.27
N ARG A 65 -12.57 22.19 23.74
CA ARG A 65 -12.31 21.68 22.39
C ARG A 65 -12.34 20.14 22.39
N LEU A 66 -12.80 19.58 21.27
CA LEU A 66 -12.74 18.13 21.03
C LEU A 66 -11.51 17.77 20.20
N LYS A 67 -10.62 16.97 20.79
CA LYS A 67 -9.45 16.43 20.11
C LYS A 67 -9.78 15.05 19.52
N PRO A 68 -9.78 14.90 18.18
CA PRO A 68 -9.98 13.60 17.56
C PRO A 68 -8.74 12.71 17.72
N CYS A 69 -8.94 11.51 18.25
CA CYS A 69 -7.91 10.49 18.42
C CYS A 69 -8.37 9.19 17.76
N ALA A 70 -7.53 8.59 16.90
CA ALA A 70 -7.81 7.26 16.37
C ALA A 70 -7.87 6.24 17.53
N GLY A 71 -8.91 5.43 17.55
CA GLY A 71 -9.25 4.62 18.71
C GLY A 71 -10.00 3.33 18.37
N GLY A 72 -10.46 2.67 19.43
CA GLY A 72 -11.00 1.31 19.41
C GLY A 72 -10.00 0.30 19.99
N ALA A 73 -10.46 -0.54 20.92
CA ALA A 73 -9.59 -1.46 21.64
C ALA A 73 -8.88 -2.43 20.66
N VAL A 74 -9.64 -2.96 19.70
CA VAL A 74 -9.09 -3.87 18.68
C VAL A 74 -8.17 -3.13 17.73
N TYR A 75 -8.58 -1.98 17.18
CA TYR A 75 -7.70 -1.17 16.32
C TYR A 75 -6.33 -0.88 16.95
N ASN A 76 -6.31 -0.47 18.22
CA ASN A 76 -5.07 -0.17 18.94
C ASN A 76 -4.22 -1.42 19.17
N LEU A 77 -4.83 -2.55 19.53
CA LEU A 77 -4.13 -3.84 19.65
C LEU A 77 -3.54 -4.28 18.31
N THR A 78 -4.30 -4.19 17.22
CA THR A 78 -3.86 -4.54 15.88
C THR A 78 -2.63 -3.73 15.46
N ARG A 79 -2.65 -2.41 15.69
CA ARG A 79 -1.48 -1.55 15.42
C ARG A 79 -0.28 -1.92 16.29
N ALA A 80 -0.50 -2.20 17.58
CA ALA A 80 0.58 -2.60 18.48
C ALA A 80 1.26 -3.89 18.00
N LEU A 81 0.50 -4.89 17.56
CA LEU A 81 1.04 -6.14 17.01
C LEU A 81 1.88 -5.90 15.75
N GLY A 82 1.36 -5.12 14.80
CA GLY A 82 2.08 -4.77 13.58
C GLY A 82 3.39 -4.01 13.84
N LEU A 83 3.36 -3.03 14.76
CA LEU A 83 4.56 -2.28 15.18
C LEU A 83 5.62 -3.16 15.85
N GLN A 84 5.22 -4.27 16.49
CA GLN A 84 6.14 -5.28 17.04
C GLN A 84 6.61 -6.29 15.97
N GLY A 85 6.22 -6.10 14.72
CA GLY A 85 6.62 -6.93 13.60
C GLY A 85 5.88 -8.27 13.50
N VAL A 86 4.80 -8.47 14.25
CA VAL A 86 3.93 -9.64 14.13
C VAL A 86 3.12 -9.54 12.85
N GLY A 87 3.07 -10.62 12.06
CA GLY A 87 2.23 -10.64 10.85
C GLY A 87 0.76 -10.50 11.23
N THR A 88 0.16 -9.35 10.93
CA THR A 88 -1.15 -8.97 11.45
C THR A 88 -2.12 -8.63 10.33
N LEU A 89 -3.35 -9.15 10.42
CA LEU A 89 -4.44 -8.91 9.48
C LEU A 89 -5.64 -8.29 10.20
N TYR A 90 -6.08 -7.11 9.76
CA TYR A 90 -7.32 -6.47 10.24
C TYR A 90 -8.50 -6.89 9.36
N LEU A 91 -9.53 -7.47 9.97
CA LEU A 91 -10.62 -8.13 9.26
C LEU A 91 -11.78 -7.19 8.90
N ASN A 92 -12.00 -6.13 9.67
CA ASN A 92 -13.15 -5.26 9.47
C ASN A 92 -12.92 -4.32 8.28
N PRO A 93 -13.94 -4.10 7.42
CA PRO A 93 -13.87 -3.05 6.42
C PRO A 93 -13.86 -1.67 7.09
N LEU A 94 -13.12 -0.74 6.51
CA LEU A 94 -13.05 0.64 6.98
C LEU A 94 -13.87 1.57 6.07
N SER A 95 -14.42 2.62 6.67
CA SER A 95 -15.16 3.65 5.94
C SER A 95 -14.29 4.33 4.88
N GLY A 96 -14.92 4.75 3.79
CA GLY A 96 -14.31 5.62 2.79
C GLY A 96 -14.29 7.10 3.17
N ASP A 97 -14.83 7.49 4.33
CA ASP A 97 -14.81 8.89 4.79
C ASP A 97 -13.41 9.36 5.24
N LEU A 98 -13.30 10.60 5.75
CA LEU A 98 -12.02 11.16 6.19
C LEU A 98 -11.37 10.34 7.32
N LEU A 99 -12.16 9.90 8.30
CA LEU A 99 -11.68 9.21 9.49
C LEU A 99 -11.32 7.76 9.18
N GLY A 100 -12.14 7.07 8.38
CA GLY A 100 -11.87 5.71 7.91
C GLY A 100 -10.57 5.63 7.10
N ARG A 101 -10.30 6.63 6.25
CA ARG A 101 -9.00 6.74 5.56
C ARG A 101 -7.82 6.97 6.52
N GLN A 102 -8.01 7.75 7.58
CA GLN A 102 -6.97 7.95 8.60
C GLN A 102 -6.71 6.67 9.41
N LEU A 103 -7.75 5.91 9.76
CA LEU A 103 -7.61 4.59 10.40
C LEU A 103 -6.86 3.61 9.49
N ALA A 104 -7.23 3.57 8.21
CA ALA A 104 -6.55 2.71 7.23
C ALA A 104 -5.07 3.05 7.09
N GLN A 105 -4.74 4.35 7.02
CA GLN A 105 -3.35 4.81 7.01
C GLN A 105 -2.61 4.41 8.29
N GLY A 106 -3.23 4.57 9.45
CA GLY A 106 -2.62 4.19 10.73
C GLY A 106 -2.33 2.69 10.88
N LEU A 107 -3.13 1.82 10.25
CA LEU A 107 -2.85 0.39 10.14
C LEU A 107 -1.72 0.10 9.15
N HIS A 108 -1.72 0.77 8.00
CA HIS A 108 -0.65 0.66 7.01
C HIS A 108 0.72 1.06 7.58
N ASP A 109 0.79 2.20 8.26
CA ASP A 109 2.01 2.71 8.91
C ASP A 109 2.53 1.75 10.01
N ALA A 110 1.65 0.88 10.52
CA ALA A 110 1.97 -0.15 11.50
C ALA A 110 2.30 -1.51 10.87
N ASP A 111 2.49 -1.62 9.55
CA ASP A 111 2.75 -2.90 8.83
C ASP A 111 1.63 -3.94 9.00
N VAL A 112 0.37 -3.48 9.13
CA VAL A 112 -0.82 -4.32 9.22
C VAL A 112 -1.47 -4.46 7.84
N ALA A 113 -1.79 -5.70 7.45
CA ALA A 113 -2.56 -5.97 6.23
C ALA A 113 -4.07 -5.77 6.47
N LEU A 114 -4.79 -5.26 5.47
CA LEU A 114 -6.26 -5.18 5.48
C LEU A 114 -6.85 -6.37 4.73
N ALA A 115 -7.77 -7.10 5.35
CA ALA A 115 -8.50 -8.19 4.67
C ALA A 115 -9.51 -7.64 3.65
N ALA A 116 -10.06 -6.45 3.92
CA ALA A 116 -10.96 -5.73 3.03
C ALA A 116 -10.30 -4.39 2.61
N PRO A 117 -9.50 -4.38 1.53
CA PRO A 117 -8.80 -3.17 1.09
C PRO A 117 -9.73 -2.13 0.44
N ALA A 118 -10.91 -2.53 -0.03
CA ALA A 118 -11.89 -1.63 -0.59
C ALA A 118 -12.68 -0.94 0.55
N PRO A 119 -12.75 0.40 0.57
CA PRO A 119 -13.50 1.12 1.59
C PRO A 119 -15.01 0.92 1.41
N VAL A 120 -15.74 1.02 2.52
CA VAL A 120 -17.21 0.92 2.54
C VAL A 120 -17.88 2.29 2.70
N ARG A 121 -19.20 2.35 2.49
CA ARG A 121 -19.97 3.61 2.51
C ARG A 121 -20.46 3.99 3.90
N GLU A 122 -20.52 3.03 4.81
CA GLU A 122 -20.90 3.21 6.19
C GLU A 122 -19.93 4.19 6.87
N PRO A 123 -20.44 5.17 7.64
CA PRO A 123 -19.60 6.19 8.26
C PRO A 123 -18.73 5.59 9.36
N SER A 124 -17.57 6.19 9.59
CA SER A 124 -16.73 5.89 10.75
C SER A 124 -17.46 6.20 12.06
N ALA A 125 -17.35 5.30 13.03
CA ALA A 125 -17.89 5.51 14.36
C ALA A 125 -17.10 6.59 15.10
N LEU A 126 -17.82 7.32 15.95
CA LEU A 126 -17.29 8.34 16.85
C LEU A 126 -17.74 8.04 18.27
N ALA A 127 -16.84 8.24 19.23
CA ALA A 127 -17.16 8.24 20.65
C ALA A 127 -16.76 9.60 21.23
N ILE A 128 -17.50 10.11 22.21
CA ILE A 128 -17.13 11.31 22.97
C ILE A 128 -16.65 10.85 24.34
N ALA A 129 -15.49 11.36 24.75
CA ALA A 129 -14.89 11.06 26.04
C ALA A 129 -14.53 12.35 26.75
N ALA A 130 -15.03 12.53 27.96
CA ALA A 130 -14.51 13.55 28.87
C ALA A 130 -13.41 12.93 29.74
N LEU A 131 -12.35 13.68 30.03
CA LEU A 131 -11.34 13.24 30.99
C LEU A 131 -11.68 13.79 32.38
N ASP A 132 -11.61 12.95 33.40
CA ASP A 132 -11.63 13.42 34.80
C ASP A 132 -10.29 14.07 35.20
N ALA A 133 -10.21 14.56 36.44
CA ALA A 133 -9.01 15.23 36.96
C ALA A 133 -7.78 14.31 36.99
N GLU A 134 -8.00 12.99 36.98
CA GLU A 134 -6.99 11.94 36.95
C GLU A 134 -6.64 11.48 35.52
N GLY A 135 -7.28 12.06 34.50
CA GLY A 135 -7.05 11.74 33.08
C GLY A 135 -7.74 10.46 32.61
N LYS A 136 -8.69 9.92 33.38
CA LYS A 136 -9.47 8.76 32.99
C LYS A 136 -10.65 9.19 32.13
N ALA A 137 -10.87 8.44 31.06
CA ALA A 137 -12.00 8.66 30.17
C ALA A 137 -13.33 8.26 30.83
N SER A 138 -14.29 9.17 30.77
CA SER A 138 -15.70 8.95 31.06
C SER A 138 -16.49 8.98 29.75
N TYR A 139 -17.27 7.92 29.53
CA TYR A 139 -18.15 7.74 28.39
C TYR A 139 -19.58 7.67 28.93
N SER A 140 -20.36 8.73 28.72
CA SER A 140 -21.74 8.88 29.22
C SER A 140 -22.68 9.29 28.11
#